data_AF-A0A2U2S3C8-F1
#
_entry.id   AF-A0A2U2S3C8-F1
#
_cell.length_a   1.000
_cell.length_b   1.000
_cell.length_c   1.000
_cell.angle_alpha   90.00
_cell.angle_beta   90.00
_cell.angle_gamma   90.00
#
_symmetry.space_group_name_H-M   'P 1'
#
loop_
_entity.id
_entity.type
_entity.pdbx_description
1 polymer ?
#
loop_
_entity_poly.entity_id
_entity_poly.type
_entity_poly.pdbx_seq_one_letter_code
_entity_poly.pdbx_strand_id
1 'polypeptide(L)'
;MSHSLAPAKLSLGYKFTWGIAALGTSLISGIYGALLPIFYQDYLGLAAKWIATASFIYAIWNALNDPLFGYITDATRSRWGRRIPYMRFTAPFLA
;
A
#
# COMPACT_ATOMS: atom_id res chain seq x y z
N MET A 1 -12.12 -11.01 -30.76
CA MET A 1 -12.60 -11.90 -29.68
C MET A 1 -12.38 -11.19 -28.34
N SER A 2 -13.37 -10.45 -27.86
CA SER A 2 -13.37 -9.82 -26.54
C SER A 2 -13.78 -10.86 -25.51
N HIS A 3 -12.83 -11.51 -24.84
CA HIS A 3 -13.14 -12.24 -23.62
C HIS A 3 -13.58 -11.22 -22.57
N SER A 4 -14.89 -11.03 -22.42
CA SER A 4 -15.47 -10.41 -21.24
C SER A 4 -15.09 -11.29 -20.04
N LEU A 5 -14.08 -10.87 -19.29
CA LEU A 5 -13.69 -11.49 -18.04
C LEU A 5 -14.84 -11.27 -17.05
N ALA A 6 -15.79 -12.20 -17.01
CA ALA A 6 -16.79 -12.22 -15.94
C ALA A 6 -16.03 -12.18 -14.60
N PRO A 7 -16.41 -11.30 -13.66
CA PRO A 7 -15.70 -11.18 -12.41
C PRO A 7 -15.65 -12.54 -11.71
N ALA A 8 -14.45 -13.00 -11.37
CA ALA A 8 -14.26 -14.26 -10.68
C ALA A 8 -15.10 -14.24 -9.39
N LYS A 9 -16.06 -15.16 -9.27
CA LYS A 9 -16.88 -15.30 -8.05
C LYS A 9 -16.01 -15.92 -6.96
N LEU A 10 -15.50 -15.08 -6.07
CA LEU A 10 -14.69 -15.52 -4.93
C LEU A 10 -15.57 -16.16 -3.84
N SER A 11 -15.14 -17.32 -3.34
CA SER A 11 -15.78 -18.00 -2.22
C SER A 11 -15.79 -17.14 -0.95
N LEU A 12 -16.84 -17.28 -0.12
CA LEU A 12 -16.95 -16.59 1.16
C LEU A 12 -15.76 -16.90 2.09
N GLY A 13 -15.28 -18.14 2.09
CA GLY A 13 -14.10 -18.55 2.87
C GLY A 13 -12.84 -17.83 2.43
N TYR A 14 -12.65 -17.62 1.12
CA TYR A 14 -11.52 -16.85 0.58
C TYR A 14 -11.57 -15.38 1.00
N LYS A 15 -12.76 -14.76 1.00
CA LYS A 15 -12.93 -13.38 1.46
C LYS A 15 -12.59 -13.25 2.95
N PHE A 16 -13.00 -14.23 3.76
CA PHE A 16 -12.74 -14.24 5.19
C PHE A 16 -11.25 -14.41 5.51
N THR A 17 -10.58 -15.39 4.88
CA THR A 17 -9.13 -15.58 5.06
C THR A 17 -8.33 -14.38 4.58
N TRP A 18 -8.74 -13.79 3.45
CA TRP A 18 -8.13 -12.55 2.96
C TRP A 18 -8.33 -11.38 3.92
N GLY A 19 -9.54 -11.24 4.48
CA GLY A 19 -9.84 -10.22 5.47
C GLY A 19 -8.99 -10.33 6.72
N ILE A 20 -8.80 -11.54 7.26
CA ILE A 20 -7.92 -11.78 8.42
C ILE A 20 -6.47 -11.44 8.08
N ALA A 21 -5.97 -11.86 6.91
CA ALA A 21 -4.61 -11.56 6.48
C ALA A 21 -4.38 -10.04 6.32
N ALA A 22 -5.36 -9.32 5.77
CA ALA A 22 -5.32 -7.87 5.60
C ALA A 22 -5.50 -7.11 6.93
N LEU A 23 -6.14 -7.70 7.93
CA LEU A 23 -6.38 -7.06 9.22
C LEU A 23 -5.08 -6.80 9.96
N GLY A 24 -4.14 -7.76 9.96
CA GLY A 24 -2.85 -7.60 10.64
C GLY A 24 -2.05 -6.41 10.09
N THR A 25 -1.91 -6.33 8.77
CA THR A 25 -1.17 -5.23 8.12
C THR A 25 -1.86 -3.89 8.31
N SER A 26 -3.20 -3.87 8.23
CA SER A 26 -4.00 -2.66 8.46
C SER A 26 -3.90 -2.16 9.89
N LEU A 27 -3.89 -3.07 10.87
CA LEU A 27 -3.78 -2.74 12.29
C LEU A 27 -2.41 -2.13 12.59
N ILE A 28 -1.33 -2.77 12.13
CA ILE A 28 0.04 -2.25 12.32
C ILE A 28 0.17 -0.87 11.69
N SER A 29 -0.29 -0.70 10.44
CA SER A 29 -0.24 0.57 9.72
C SER A 29 -1.04 1.66 10.43
N GLY A 30 -2.22 1.32 10.96
CA GLY A 30 -3.08 2.25 11.70
C GLY A 30 -2.47 2.68 13.03
N ILE A 31 -1.92 1.74 13.80
CA ILE A 31 -1.22 2.04 15.05
C ILE A 31 -0.02 2.95 14.78
N TYR A 32 0.80 2.62 13.79
CA TYR A 32 1.96 3.42 13.41
C TYR A 32 1.54 4.84 13.00
N GLY A 33 0.52 4.97 12.14
CA GLY A 33 0.02 6.27 11.69
C GLY A 33 -0.51 7.15 12.82
N ALA A 34 -1.09 6.56 13.87
CA ALA A 34 -1.59 7.29 15.04
C ALA A 34 -0.49 7.64 16.04
N LEU A 35 0.42 6.70 16.34
CA LEU A 35 1.42 6.87 17.38
C LEU A 35 2.65 7.65 16.93
N LEU A 36 3.01 7.62 15.64
CA LEU A 36 4.22 8.28 15.15
C LEU A 36 4.19 9.80 15.34
N PRO A 37 3.10 10.53 15.01
CA PRO A 37 3.01 11.96 15.28
C PRO A 37 3.08 12.28 16.79
N ILE A 38 2.43 11.48 17.62
CA ILE A 38 2.45 11.60 19.09
C ILE A 38 3.87 11.43 19.60
N PHE A 39 4.60 10.44 19.10
CA PHE A 39 6.00 10.22 19.45
C PHE A 39 6.87 11.44 19.11
N TYR A 40 6.76 11.96 17.89
CA TYR A 40 7.55 13.13 17.48
C TYR A 40 7.19 14.38 18.28
N GLN A 41 5.91 14.60 18.55
CA GLN A 41 5.46 15.80 19.25
C GLN A 41 5.70 15.73 20.76
N ASP A 42 5.24 14.67 21.42
CA ASP A 42 5.14 14.61 22.88
C ASP A 42 6.42 14.06 23.53
N TYR A 43 7.16 13.16 22.85
CA TYR A 43 8.41 12.60 23.38
C TYR A 43 9.64 13.35 22.88
N LEU A 44 9.65 13.79 21.62
CA LEU A 44 10.78 14.52 21.03
C LEU A 44 10.59 16.04 21.02
N GLY A 45 9.42 16.55 21.40
CA GLY A 45 9.14 17.99 21.45
C GLY A 45 9.09 18.66 20.07
N LEU A 46 8.90 17.88 18.99
CA LEU A 46 8.90 18.42 17.63
C LEU A 46 7.63 19.27 17.42
N ALA A 47 7.81 20.50 16.97
CA ALA A 47 6.68 21.38 16.68
C ALA A 47 5.76 20.78 15.60
N ALA A 48 4.45 20.87 15.81
CA ALA A 48 3.43 20.36 14.90
C ALA A 48 3.59 20.86 13.45
N LYS A 49 4.14 22.06 13.26
CA LYS A 49 4.47 22.61 11.92
C LYS A 49 5.37 21.68 11.12
N TRP A 50 6.40 21.10 11.74
CA TRP A 50 7.34 20.22 11.04
C TRP A 50 6.72 18.88 10.68
N ILE A 51 5.90 18.33 11.59
CA ILE A 51 5.13 17.10 11.33
C ILE A 51 4.16 17.33 10.17
N ALA A 52 3.40 18.44 10.17
CA ALA A 52 2.49 18.78 9.10
C ALA A 52 3.21 18.99 7.75
N THR A 53 4.38 19.65 7.76
CA THR A 53 5.19 19.85 6.56
C THR A 53 5.69 18.52 6.00
N ALA A 54 6.19 17.62 6.85
CA ALA A 54 6.64 16.30 6.43
C ALA A 54 5.48 15.46 5.86
N SER A 55 4.32 15.45 6.53
CA SER A 55 3.12 14.76 6.04
C SER A 55 2.63 15.31 4.69
N PHE A 56 2.73 16.62 4.48
CA PHE A 56 2.36 17.23 3.21
C PHE A 56 3.31 16.82 2.07
N ILE A 57 4.63 16.84 2.32
CA ILE A 57 5.63 16.36 1.36
C ILE A 57 5.39 14.88 1.05
N TYR A 58 5.15 14.06 2.06
CA TYR A 58 4.84 12.64 1.92
C TYR A 58 3.58 12.41 1.06
N ALA A 59 2.53 13.20 1.27
CA ALA A 59 1.29 13.11 0.48
C ALA A 59 1.53 13.43 -1.00
N ILE A 60 2.30 14.49 -1.31
CA ILE A 60 2.67 14.82 -2.70
C ILE A 60 3.49 13.70 -3.33
N TRP A 61 4.46 13.17 -2.59
CA TRP A 61 5.30 12.08 -3.06
C TRP A 61 4.46 10.85 -3.45
N ASN A 62 3.51 10.44 -2.61
CA ASN A 62 2.62 9.32 -2.94
C ASN A 62 1.69 9.64 -4.10
N ALA A 63 1.14 10.86 -4.16
CA ALA A 63 0.27 11.27 -5.26
C ALA A 63 0.97 11.19 -6.64
N LEU A 64 2.29 11.32 -6.68
CA LEU A 64 3.09 11.15 -7.90
C LEU A 64 3.51 9.68 -8.13
N ASN A 65 3.94 8.98 -7.08
CA ASN A 65 4.43 7.62 -7.21
C ASN A 65 3.33 6.61 -7.50
N ASP A 66 2.15 6.76 -6.90
CA ASP A 66 1.08 5.78 -7.04
C ASP A 66 0.63 5.65 -8.52
N PRO A 67 0.40 6.75 -9.27
CA PRO A 67 0.13 6.67 -10.70
C PRO A 67 1.32 6.16 -11.52
N LEU A 68 2.55 6.56 -11.17
CA LEU A 68 3.76 6.16 -11.89
C LEU A 68 3.95 4.64 -11.83
N PHE A 69 3.94 4.07 -10.62
CA PHE A 69 4.02 2.63 -10.43
C PHE A 69 2.79 1.90 -10.97
N GLY A 70 1.60 2.52 -10.89
CA GLY A 70 0.40 2.02 -11.56
C GLY A 70 0.63 1.83 -13.06
N TYR A 71 1.17 2.84 -13.74
CA TYR A 71 1.48 2.78 -15.17
C TYR A 71 2.57 1.76 -15.49
N ILE A 72 3.69 1.77 -14.75
CA ILE A 72 4.82 0.85 -14.97
C ILE A 72 4.37 -0.61 -14.82
N THR A 73 3.65 -0.91 -13.74
CA THR A 73 3.17 -2.27 -13.48
C THR A 73 2.15 -2.70 -14.53
N ASP A 74 1.28 -1.81 -14.99
CA ASP A 74 0.28 -2.11 -16.01
C ASP A 74 0.84 -2.18 -17.45
N ALA A 75 1.98 -1.54 -17.72
CA ALA A 75 2.68 -1.63 -19.00
C ALA A 75 3.55 -2.89 -19.11
N THR A 76 3.80 -3.59 -18.00
CA THR A 76 4.74 -4.72 -17.97
C THR A 76 4.16 -5.99 -18.57
N ARG A 77 4.79 -6.48 -19.65
CA ARG A 77 4.45 -7.74 -20.32
C ARG A 77 5.42 -8.83 -19.89
N SER A 78 5.05 -9.59 -18.85
CA SER A 78 5.81 -10.75 -18.39
C SER A 78 5.07 -12.06 -18.66
N ARG A 79 5.83 -13.16 -18.85
CA ARG A 79 5.31 -14.52 -18.99
C ARG A 79 4.53 -15.03 -17.77
N TRP A 80 4.71 -14.41 -16.60
CA TRP A 80 4.03 -14.77 -15.36
C TRP A 80 2.85 -13.85 -15.05
N GLY A 81 2.47 -12.98 -15.99
CA GLY A 81 1.41 -12.00 -15.81
C GLY A 81 1.95 -10.62 -15.42
N ARG A 82 1.03 -9.65 -15.39
CA ARG A 82 1.34 -8.22 -15.34
C ARG A 82 1.91 -7.73 -14.00
N ARG A 83 1.33 -8.18 -12.88
CA ARG A 83 1.67 -7.72 -11.52
C ARG A 83 2.45 -8.73 -10.67
N ILE A 84 2.55 -9.99 -11.11
CA ILE A 84 3.19 -11.08 -10.36
C ILE A 84 4.71 -10.89 -10.17
N PRO A 85 5.49 -10.42 -11.17
CA PRO A 85 6.93 -10.17 -10.96
C PRO A 85 7.17 -9.12 -9.88
N TYR A 86 6.41 -8.02 -9.90
CA TYR A 86 6.52 -6.97 -8.90
C TYR A 86 6.25 -7.51 -7.50
N MET A 87 5.10 -8.15 -7.27
CA MET A 87 4.79 -8.70 -5.94
C MET A 87 5.86 -9.70 -5.43
N ARG A 88 6.50 -10.48 -6.32
CA ARG A 88 7.53 -11.44 -5.91
C ARG A 88 8.88 -10.79 -5.59
N PHE A 89 9.33 -9.86 -6.42
CA PHE A 89 10.64 -9.24 -6.28
C PHE A 89 10.64 -8.04 -5.34
N THR A 90 9.51 -7.36 -5.16
CA THR A 90 9.38 -6.24 -4.22
C THR A 90 8.95 -6.69 -2.83
N ALA A 91 8.35 -7.87 -2.66
CA ALA A 91 7.96 -8.39 -1.34
C ALA A 91 9.10 -8.41 -0.30
N PRO A 92 10.35 -8.81 -0.63
CA PRO A 92 11.46 -8.77 0.33
C PRO A 92 11.88 -7.36 0.75
N PHE A 93 11.57 -6.34 -0.06
CA PHE A 93 11.92 -4.93 0.21
C PHE A 93 10.78 -4.15 0.87
N LEU A 94 9.58 -4.75 0.94
CA LEU A 94 8.38 -4.20 1.57
C LEU A 94 8.20 -4.67 3.03
N ALA A 95 9.10 -5.54 3.52
CA ALA A 95 9.09 -6.07 4.88
C ALA A 95 9.80 -5.13 5.86
#